data_AF-A0ABD2HIZ0-F1
#
_entry.id   AF-A0ABD2HIZ0-F1
#
_cell.length_a   1.000
_cell.length_b   1.000
_cell.length_c   1.000
_cell.angle_alpha   90.00
_cell.angle_beta   90.00
_cell.angle_gamma   90.00
#
_symmetry.space_group_name_H-M   'P 1'
#
loop_
_entity.id
_entity.type
_entity.pdbx_description
1 polymer ?
#
loop_
_entity_poly.entity_id
_entity_poly.type
_entity_poly.pdbx_seq_one_letter_code
_entity_poly.pdbx_strand_id
1 'polypeptide(L)'
;MFVSLLLGFPGLLQLPPGWSTCKRHPTATADSECCSQTGLHLPQFSLTAPLLCSLHWLPVDARIRFKTLVLAYRAVKGTAPSYIQVLVKPYTPARALRSASANQLATPSLRVGPRNSSRTLLFVILAPKWWIPIDLRTAETLHILRRKLKTHLFQLYLGN
;
A
#
# COMPACT_ATOMS: atom_id res chain seq x y z
N MET A 1 10.05 -11.05 50.55
CA MET A 1 11.39 -11.58 50.85
C MET A 1 11.83 -12.37 49.61
N PHE A 2 12.45 -11.75 48.60
CA PHE A 2 13.89 -11.41 48.47
C PHE A 2 14.80 -12.65 48.38
N VAL A 3 15.63 -12.69 47.32
CA VAL A 3 16.88 -13.47 47.13
C VAL A 3 16.70 -14.97 46.78
N SER A 4 17.34 -15.61 45.81
CA SER A 4 18.20 -15.27 44.65
C SER A 4 18.41 -16.56 43.86
N LEU A 5 18.62 -16.46 42.55
CA LEU A 5 19.62 -17.30 41.85
C LEU A 5 20.04 -16.56 40.57
N LEU A 6 20.93 -15.59 40.78
CA LEU A 6 21.87 -15.11 39.78
C LEU A 6 23.03 -16.11 39.74
N LEU A 7 23.42 -16.56 38.55
CA LEU A 7 24.84 -16.61 38.14
C LEU A 7 24.92 -16.77 36.61
N GLY A 8 25.71 -15.89 36.00
CA GLY A 8 26.41 -16.14 34.73
C GLY A 8 25.76 -15.57 33.46
N PHE A 9 26.16 -14.37 33.02
CA PHE A 9 27.32 -14.25 32.13
C PHE A 9 27.68 -12.76 31.85
N PRO A 10 28.96 -12.43 31.65
CA PRO A 10 29.52 -11.09 31.61
C PRO A 10 29.80 -10.59 30.18
N GLY A 11 30.25 -9.33 30.06
CA GLY A 11 30.98 -8.84 28.87
C GLY A 11 30.18 -7.83 28.04
N LEU A 12 30.23 -6.53 28.35
CA LEU A 12 31.22 -5.58 27.84
C LEU A 12 31.54 -5.76 26.34
N LEU A 13 30.93 -4.92 25.51
CA LEU A 13 31.55 -4.42 24.29
C LEU A 13 31.27 -2.92 24.17
N GLN A 14 32.30 -2.17 24.58
CA GLN A 14 32.52 -0.75 24.36
C GLN A 14 32.23 -0.32 22.91
N LEU A 15 31.58 0.83 22.77
CA LEU A 15 31.67 1.68 21.58
C LEU A 15 33.08 2.28 21.48
N PRO A 16 33.74 2.25 20.31
CA PRO A 16 35.02 2.95 20.13
C PRO A 16 34.81 4.47 19.95
N PRO A 17 35.65 5.31 20.58
CA PRO A 17 35.73 6.74 20.31
C PRO A 17 36.71 7.00 19.16
N GLY A 18 36.34 7.83 18.18
CA GLY A 18 37.29 8.21 17.13
C GLY A 18 36.65 8.58 15.79
N TRP A 19 35.76 9.56 15.78
CA TRP A 19 35.43 10.25 14.54
C TRP A 19 36.45 11.39 14.37
N SER A 20 37.63 11.03 13.89
CA SER A 20 38.67 11.97 13.51
C SER A 20 38.26 12.67 12.23
N THR A 21 38.33 13.99 12.24
CA THR A 21 38.04 14.88 11.11
C THR A 21 39.00 14.61 9.94
N CYS A 22 38.54 13.96 8.88
CA CYS A 22 39.30 13.90 7.63
C CYS A 22 39.22 15.27 6.93
N LYS A 23 40.32 16.01 7.02
CA LYS A 23 40.58 17.21 6.23
C LYS A 23 40.44 16.92 4.72
N ARG A 24 39.71 17.78 4.02
CA ARG A 24 39.93 18.03 2.59
C ARG A 24 41.36 18.58 2.39
N HIS A 25 42.09 18.09 1.40
CA HIS A 25 42.56 18.91 0.29
C HIS A 25 42.99 18.04 -0.93
N PRO A 26 43.03 18.63 -2.14
CA PRO A 26 42.87 17.97 -3.43
C PRO A 26 44.19 17.82 -4.19
N THR A 27 44.21 16.92 -5.17
CA THR A 27 44.98 17.11 -6.40
C THR A 27 44.16 16.64 -7.59
N ALA A 28 43.99 17.55 -8.55
CA ALA A 28 43.38 17.34 -9.84
C ALA A 28 44.33 16.59 -10.79
N THR A 29 43.76 15.77 -11.67
CA THR A 29 44.00 15.67 -13.13
C THR A 29 43.12 14.51 -13.61
N ALA A 30 41.99 14.81 -14.26
CA ALA A 30 41.84 14.83 -15.72
C ALA A 30 41.36 13.46 -16.27
N ASP A 31 40.22 13.54 -16.94
CA ASP A 31 39.78 12.72 -18.08
C ASP A 31 39.02 11.41 -17.83
N SER A 32 37.69 11.55 -17.66
CA SER A 32 36.71 10.86 -18.51
C SER A 32 35.31 11.43 -18.29
N GLU A 33 34.98 12.47 -19.07
CA GLU A 33 33.60 12.80 -19.36
C GLU A 33 33.00 11.70 -20.26
N CYS A 34 32.15 10.85 -19.69
CA CYS A 34 31.09 10.17 -20.45
C CYS A 34 29.82 10.03 -19.60
N CYS A 35 29.43 11.12 -18.95
CA CYS A 35 28.04 11.36 -18.59
C CYS A 35 27.62 12.60 -19.36
N SER A 36 27.37 12.42 -20.65
CA SER A 36 26.70 13.43 -21.46
C SER A 36 25.37 13.79 -20.80
N GLN A 37 25.25 15.09 -20.53
CA GLN A 37 24.06 15.78 -20.08
C GLN A 37 22.79 15.21 -20.71
N THR A 38 21.92 14.61 -19.89
CA THR A 38 20.47 14.71 -20.09
C THR A 38 19.87 15.24 -18.81
N GLY A 39 19.60 16.54 -18.83
CA GLY A 39 18.87 17.25 -17.79
C GLY A 39 17.41 16.82 -17.78
N LEU A 40 17.15 15.63 -17.26
CA LEU A 40 15.84 15.34 -16.72
C LEU A 40 15.99 15.25 -15.22
N HIS A 41 15.50 16.28 -14.53
CA HIS A 41 15.21 16.21 -13.11
C HIS A 41 14.00 15.27 -12.93
N LEU A 42 14.22 13.99 -13.20
CA LEU A 42 13.22 12.96 -13.05
C LEU A 42 13.07 12.73 -11.54
N PRO A 43 11.86 12.89 -10.97
CA PRO A 43 11.67 12.70 -9.53
C PRO A 43 12.17 11.30 -9.17
N GLN A 44 12.83 11.15 -8.02
CA GLN A 44 13.52 9.93 -7.54
C GLN A 44 12.73 8.61 -7.74
N PHE A 45 11.41 8.69 -7.89
CA PHE A 45 10.50 7.56 -8.12
C PHE A 45 10.41 7.06 -9.57
N SER A 46 10.82 7.84 -10.56
CA SER A 46 10.61 7.52 -11.98
C SER A 46 11.54 6.42 -12.52
N LEU A 47 12.74 6.26 -11.94
CA LEU A 47 13.66 5.14 -12.23
C LEU A 47 13.15 3.78 -11.70
N THR A 48 12.15 3.76 -10.82
CA THR A 48 11.67 2.51 -10.20
C THR A 48 10.70 1.73 -11.08
N ALA A 49 10.02 2.36 -12.04
CA ALA A 49 9.05 1.70 -12.92
C ALA A 49 9.66 0.54 -13.74
N PRO A 50 10.79 0.70 -14.48
CA PRO A 50 11.37 -0.40 -15.24
C PRO A 50 11.88 -1.55 -14.34
N LEU A 51 12.39 -1.24 -13.14
CA LEU A 51 12.81 -2.25 -12.16
C LEU A 51 11.61 -3.03 -11.58
N LEU A 52 10.49 -2.35 -11.31
CA LEU A 52 9.27 -3.01 -10.83
C LEU A 52 8.68 -3.93 -11.91
N CYS A 53 8.76 -3.54 -13.18
CA CYS A 53 8.38 -4.38 -14.31
C CYS A 53 9.24 -5.64 -14.41
N SER A 54 10.58 -5.51 -14.35
CA SER A 54 11.49 -6.66 -14.47
C SER A 54 11.36 -7.64 -13.29
N LEU A 55 11.10 -7.12 -12.08
CA LEU A 55 10.83 -7.96 -10.90
C LEU A 55 9.38 -8.46 -10.83
N HIS A 56 8.50 -8.01 -11.72
CA HIS A 56 7.05 -8.25 -11.66
C HIS A 56 6.44 -7.87 -10.28
N TRP A 57 6.97 -6.79 -9.68
CA TRP A 57 6.54 -6.29 -8.38
C TRP A 57 5.57 -5.12 -8.53
N LEU A 58 4.51 -5.15 -7.73
CA LEU A 58 3.49 -4.12 -7.76
C LEU A 58 3.98 -2.89 -6.97
N PRO A 59 3.85 -1.64 -7.48
CA PRO A 59 4.20 -0.43 -6.73
C PRO A 59 3.53 -0.38 -5.36
N VAL A 60 4.13 0.36 -4.40
CA VAL A 60 3.62 0.42 -3.02
C VAL A 60 2.16 0.89 -2.97
N ASP A 61 1.83 1.95 -3.71
CA ASP A 61 0.46 2.48 -3.77
C ASP A 61 -0.55 1.45 -4.27
N ALA A 62 -0.17 0.71 -5.31
CA ALA A 62 -0.99 -0.35 -5.88
C ALA A 62 -1.16 -1.53 -4.91
N ARG A 63 -0.15 -1.85 -4.07
CA ARG A 63 -0.28 -2.86 -2.99
C ARG A 63 -1.26 -2.42 -1.91
N ILE A 64 -1.29 -1.14 -1.56
CA ILE A 64 -2.28 -0.60 -0.61
C ILE A 64 -3.68 -0.76 -1.19
N ARG A 65 -3.91 -0.36 -2.44
CA ARG A 65 -5.21 -0.56 -3.13
C ARG A 65 -5.59 -2.03 -3.16
N PHE A 66 -4.67 -2.92 -3.51
CA PHE A 66 -4.90 -4.36 -3.55
C PHE A 66 -5.42 -4.91 -2.22
N LYS A 67 -4.72 -4.60 -1.11
CA LYS A 67 -5.14 -5.07 0.23
C LYS A 67 -6.50 -4.51 0.64
N THR A 68 -6.73 -3.22 0.42
CA THR A 68 -8.02 -2.57 0.72
C THR A 68 -9.17 -3.26 -0.02
N LEU A 69 -8.99 -3.55 -1.31
CA LEU A 69 -10.01 -4.14 -2.16
C LEU A 69 -10.27 -5.62 -1.85
N VAL A 70 -9.22 -6.40 -1.58
CA VAL A 70 -9.40 -7.80 -1.13
C VAL A 70 -10.15 -7.83 0.20
N LEU A 71 -9.86 -6.90 1.11
CA LEU A 71 -10.55 -6.82 2.40
C LEU A 71 -12.03 -6.45 2.22
N ALA A 72 -12.31 -5.46 1.37
CA ALA A 72 -13.68 -5.06 1.03
C ALA A 72 -14.47 -6.20 0.37
N TYR A 73 -13.87 -6.95 -0.56
CA TYR A 73 -14.51 -8.12 -1.16
C TYR A 73 -14.87 -9.18 -0.12
N ARG A 74 -13.96 -9.47 0.81
CA ARG A 74 -14.24 -10.42 1.91
C ARG A 74 -15.38 -9.95 2.78
N ALA A 75 -15.45 -8.64 3.06
CA ALA A 75 -16.54 -8.04 3.82
C ALA A 75 -17.89 -8.20 3.10
N VAL A 76 -17.94 -7.90 1.80
CA VAL A 76 -19.16 -8.06 0.98
C VAL A 76 -19.60 -9.52 0.90
N LYS A 77 -18.66 -10.47 0.81
CA LYS A 77 -18.95 -11.92 0.79
C LYS A 77 -19.20 -12.52 2.17
N GLY A 78 -19.16 -11.73 3.25
CA GLY A 78 -19.40 -12.23 4.62
C GLY A 78 -18.29 -13.12 5.19
N THR A 79 -17.10 -13.16 4.57
CA THR A 79 -15.95 -13.99 5.02
C THR A 79 -14.91 -13.22 5.84
N ALA A 80 -15.12 -11.91 6.03
CA ALA A 80 -14.32 -11.08 6.92
C ALA A 80 -14.88 -11.14 8.36
N PRO A 81 -14.12 -10.76 9.39
CA PRO A 81 -14.65 -10.54 10.73
C PRO A 81 -15.79 -9.52 10.76
N SER A 82 -16.75 -9.69 11.68
CA SER A 82 -17.97 -8.87 11.79
C SER A 82 -17.67 -7.37 11.86
N TYR A 83 -16.64 -6.96 12.61
CA TYR A 83 -16.27 -5.56 12.75
C TYR A 83 -15.86 -4.90 11.42
N ILE A 84 -15.39 -5.67 10.43
CA ILE A 84 -15.06 -5.17 9.10
C ILE A 84 -16.30 -5.15 8.21
N GLN A 85 -17.16 -6.17 8.34
CA GLN A 85 -18.41 -6.24 7.58
C GLN A 85 -19.29 -5.02 7.83
N VAL A 86 -19.40 -4.56 9.09
CA VAL A 86 -20.19 -3.38 9.47
C VAL A 86 -19.69 -2.09 8.81
N LEU A 87 -18.40 -2.02 8.44
CA LEU A 87 -17.78 -0.87 7.79
C LEU A 87 -18.11 -0.78 6.30
N VAL A 88 -18.47 -1.90 5.66
CA VAL A 88 -18.70 -1.99 4.23
C VAL A 88 -20.19 -2.16 3.98
N LYS A 89 -20.85 -1.09 3.57
CA LYS A 89 -22.30 -1.11 3.30
C LYS A 89 -22.56 -1.20 1.79
N PRO A 90 -23.43 -2.11 1.33
CA PRO A 90 -23.87 -2.11 -0.06
C PRO A 90 -24.66 -0.83 -0.35
N TYR A 91 -24.53 -0.33 -1.57
CA TYR A 91 -25.28 0.83 -2.04
C TYR A 91 -26.75 0.44 -2.29
N THR A 92 -27.65 1.01 -1.51
CA THR A 92 -29.10 0.85 -1.66
C THR A 92 -29.72 2.18 -2.08
N PRO A 93 -30.07 2.37 -3.37
CA PRO A 93 -30.67 3.62 -3.82
C PRO A 93 -32.11 3.75 -3.31
N ALA A 94 -32.55 4.98 -3.04
CA ALA A 94 -33.92 5.26 -2.60
C ALA A 94 -34.98 5.04 -3.69
N ARG A 95 -34.57 4.96 -4.96
CA ARG A 95 -35.40 4.72 -6.13
C ARG A 95 -34.71 3.70 -7.03
N ALA A 96 -35.47 2.89 -7.76
CA ALA A 96 -34.93 1.97 -8.75
C ALA A 96 -34.17 2.71 -9.86
N LEU A 97 -32.85 2.49 -9.92
CA LEU A 97 -31.95 3.03 -10.95
C LEU A 97 -31.34 1.88 -11.74
N ARG A 98 -30.96 2.12 -13.01
CA ARG A 98 -30.26 1.12 -13.83
C ARG A 98 -28.93 0.64 -13.22
N SER A 99 -28.30 1.47 -12.40
CA SER A 99 -27.06 1.15 -11.68
C SER A 99 -27.28 0.42 -10.35
N ALA A 100 -28.53 0.24 -9.90
CA ALA A 100 -28.84 -0.41 -8.62
C ALA A 100 -28.34 -1.86 -8.57
N SER A 101 -28.32 -2.56 -9.71
CA SER A 101 -27.85 -3.95 -9.84
C SER A 101 -26.32 -4.08 -9.88
N ALA A 102 -25.56 -2.98 -9.88
CA ALA A 102 -24.12 -3.01 -10.11
C ALA A 102 -23.27 -3.44 -8.89
N ASN A 103 -23.87 -3.86 -7.77
CA ASN A 103 -23.17 -4.25 -6.53
C ASN A 103 -22.13 -3.20 -6.09
N GLN A 104 -22.55 -1.93 -6.03
CA GLN A 104 -21.70 -0.82 -5.59
C GLN A 104 -21.66 -0.73 -4.07
N LEU A 105 -20.59 -0.14 -3.55
CA LEU A 105 -20.48 0.20 -2.12
C LEU A 105 -21.01 1.60 -1.86
N ALA A 106 -21.70 1.77 -0.74
CA ALA A 106 -22.14 3.08 -0.29
C ALA A 106 -20.95 3.90 0.22
N THR A 107 -20.74 5.08 -0.36
CA THR A 107 -19.80 6.05 0.19
C THR A 107 -20.42 6.70 1.42
N PRO A 108 -19.77 6.68 2.60
CA PRO A 108 -20.29 7.35 3.78
C PRO A 108 -20.33 8.87 3.55
N SER A 109 -21.35 9.54 4.08
CA SER A 109 -21.29 10.99 4.26
C SER A 109 -20.26 11.28 5.35
N LEU A 110 -19.23 12.11 5.08
CA LEU A 110 -18.16 12.46 6.03
C LEU A 110 -18.64 13.15 7.32
N ARG A 111 -19.96 13.35 7.47
CA ARG A 111 -20.63 13.77 8.71
C ARG A 111 -20.71 12.64 9.75
N VAL A 112 -19.76 11.69 9.74
CA VAL A 112 -19.70 10.63 10.74
C VAL A 112 -18.97 11.22 11.96
N GLY A 113 -19.68 11.30 13.09
CA GLY A 113 -19.14 11.79 14.36
C GLY A 113 -17.98 10.94 14.91
N PRO A 114 -17.43 11.31 16.09
CA PRO A 114 -16.08 10.96 16.58
C PRO A 114 -15.87 9.47 16.95
N ARG A 115 -16.74 8.56 16.51
CA ARG A 115 -16.79 7.17 16.98
C ARG A 115 -15.83 6.22 16.25
N ASN A 116 -15.16 6.66 15.19
CA ASN A 116 -14.27 5.85 14.39
C ASN A 116 -12.82 6.36 14.43
N SER A 117 -11.89 5.44 14.67
CA SER A 117 -10.46 5.71 14.54
C SER A 117 -10.12 6.18 13.12
N SER A 118 -9.11 7.04 12.97
CA SER A 118 -8.62 7.53 11.67
C SER A 118 -8.37 6.40 10.67
N ARG A 119 -7.88 5.25 11.12
CA ARG A 119 -7.63 4.07 10.25
C ARG A 119 -8.92 3.46 9.71
N THR A 120 -9.94 3.36 10.55
CA THR A 120 -11.26 2.86 10.18
C THR A 120 -11.93 3.81 9.18
N LEU A 121 -11.84 5.12 9.42
CA LEU A 121 -12.32 6.14 8.50
C LEU A 121 -11.68 6.03 7.12
N LEU A 122 -10.36 5.87 7.06
CA LEU A 122 -9.64 5.72 5.80
C LEU A 122 -10.14 4.50 5.02
N PHE A 123 -10.36 3.36 5.67
CA PHE A 123 -10.89 2.18 4.97
C PHE A 123 -12.30 2.42 4.42
N VAL A 124 -13.20 2.98 5.23
CA VAL A 124 -14.61 3.24 4.84
C VAL A 124 -14.68 4.25 3.67
N ILE A 125 -13.74 5.19 3.61
CA ILE A 125 -13.69 6.19 2.52
C ILE A 125 -13.02 5.61 1.26
N LEU A 126 -11.88 4.94 1.42
CA LEU A 126 -11.06 4.49 0.30
C LEU A 126 -11.63 3.24 -0.39
N ALA A 127 -12.28 2.33 0.34
CA ALA A 127 -12.83 1.11 -0.24
C ALA A 127 -13.92 1.38 -1.30
N PRO A 128 -14.94 2.23 -1.05
CA PRO A 128 -15.90 2.63 -2.09
C PRO A 128 -15.24 3.43 -3.22
N LYS A 129 -14.27 4.30 -2.91
CA LYS A 129 -13.56 5.12 -3.90
C LYS A 129 -12.79 4.28 -4.92
N TRP A 130 -12.16 3.20 -4.48
CA TRP A 130 -11.39 2.31 -5.36
C TRP A 130 -12.17 1.10 -5.85
N TRP A 131 -13.48 1.06 -5.56
CA TRP A 131 -14.31 -0.10 -5.87
C TRP A 131 -14.28 -0.43 -7.38
N ILE A 132 -13.97 -1.68 -7.68
CA ILE A 132 -13.41 -2.16 -8.97
C ILE A 132 -14.52 -2.26 -10.05
N PRO A 133 -14.22 -2.27 -11.37
CA PRO A 133 -15.16 -2.63 -12.44
C PRO A 133 -15.95 -3.93 -12.24
N ILE A 134 -17.06 -4.05 -12.97
CA ILE A 134 -18.06 -5.11 -12.79
C ILE A 134 -17.50 -6.54 -12.95
N ASP A 135 -16.58 -6.76 -13.89
CA ASP A 135 -15.99 -8.09 -14.20
C ASP A 135 -15.19 -8.70 -13.04
N LEU A 136 -14.76 -7.85 -12.13
CA LEU A 136 -14.04 -8.21 -10.92
C LEU A 136 -15.00 -8.40 -9.73
N ARG A 137 -16.19 -7.76 -9.75
CA ARG A 137 -17.23 -7.94 -8.72
C ARG A 137 -17.94 -9.28 -8.83
N THR A 138 -18.09 -9.78 -10.05
CA THR A 138 -18.72 -11.08 -10.35
C THR A 138 -17.80 -12.27 -10.07
N ALA A 139 -16.54 -12.04 -9.66
CA ALA A 139 -15.63 -13.12 -9.33
C ALA A 139 -16.19 -14.02 -8.22
N GLU A 140 -16.33 -15.30 -8.53
CA GLU A 140 -16.89 -16.32 -7.64
C GLU A 140 -15.98 -16.60 -6.44
N THR A 141 -14.67 -16.65 -6.69
CA THR A 141 -13.67 -16.98 -5.67
C THR A 141 -12.68 -15.85 -5.45
N LEU A 142 -12.17 -15.81 -4.21
CA LEU A 142 -11.14 -14.86 -3.81
C LEU A 142 -9.84 -15.04 -4.62
N HIS A 143 -9.51 -16.27 -5.02
CA HIS A 143 -8.33 -16.54 -5.84
C HIS A 143 -8.44 -15.90 -7.23
N ILE A 144 -9.60 -16.05 -7.91
CA ILE A 144 -9.85 -15.43 -9.22
C ILE A 144 -9.78 -13.91 -9.10
N LEU A 145 -10.41 -13.34 -8.07
CA LEU A 145 -10.36 -11.91 -7.78
C LEU A 145 -8.91 -11.43 -7.63
N ARG A 146 -8.09 -12.09 -6.80
CA ARG A 146 -6.68 -11.69 -6.57
C ARG A 146 -5.88 -11.67 -7.87
N ARG A 147 -6.04 -12.68 -8.73
CA ARG A 147 -5.34 -12.73 -10.03
C ARG A 147 -5.76 -11.57 -10.93
N LYS A 148 -7.06 -11.42 -11.19
CA LYS A 148 -7.59 -10.35 -12.04
C LYS A 148 -7.30 -8.94 -11.47
N LEU A 149 -7.31 -8.79 -10.15
CA LEU A 149 -7.02 -7.51 -9.50
C LEU A 149 -5.55 -7.14 -9.63
N LYS A 150 -4.65 -8.12 -9.48
CA LYS A 150 -3.22 -7.93 -9.69
C LYS A 150 -2.98 -7.44 -11.12
N THR A 151 -3.51 -8.13 -12.13
CA THR A 151 -3.33 -7.75 -13.54
C THR A 151 -3.88 -6.37 -13.84
N HIS A 152 -5.09 -6.05 -13.36
CA HIS A 152 -5.69 -4.73 -13.54
C HIS A 152 -4.87 -3.61 -12.89
N LEU A 153 -4.36 -3.82 -11.67
CA LEU A 153 -3.51 -2.83 -11.00
C LEU A 153 -2.13 -2.68 -11.66
N PHE A 154 -1.57 -3.75 -12.24
CA PHE A 154 -0.34 -3.66 -13.04
C PHE A 154 -0.56 -2.78 -14.27
N GLN A 155 -1.65 -3.02 -15.01
CA GLN A 155 -2.00 -2.21 -16.18
C GLN A 155 -2.21 -0.74 -15.81
N LEU A 156 -2.95 -0.44 -14.74
CA LEU A 156 -3.21 0.94 -14.33
C LEU A 156 -1.97 1.74 -13.91
N TYR A 157 -0.91 1.08 -13.44
CA TYR A 157 0.27 1.76 -12.88
C TYR A 157 1.51 1.69 -13.77
N LEU A 158 1.65 0.63 -14.58
CA LEU A 158 2.82 0.37 -15.42
C LEU A 158 2.46 0.20 -16.90
N GLY A 159 1.18 0.05 -17.23
CA GLY A 159 0.71 -0.03 -18.61
C GLY A 159 0.36 1.36 -19.13
N ASN A 160 1.38 2.14 -19.48
CA ASN A 160 1.23 3.41 -20.17
C ASN A 160 2.26 3.50 -21.29
#